data_AF-A0A7J9D5G7-F1
#
_entry.id   AF-A0A7J9D5G7-F1
#
_cell.length_a   1.000
_cell.length_b   1.000
_cell.length_c   1.000
_cell.angle_alpha   90.00
_cell.angle_beta   90.00
_cell.angle_gamma   90.00
#
_symmetry.space_group_name_H-M   'P 1'
#
loop_
_entity.id
_entity.type
_entity.pdbx_description
1 polymer ?
#
loop_
_entity_poly.entity_id
_entity_poly.type
_entity_poly.pdbx_seq_one_letter_code
_entity_poly.pdbx_strand_id
1 'polypeptide(L)'
;MTTPVSISLFPFLFVIVAICFSFCHANSNVLCIIVGEGEGLLKLKNDLIDPSNKLSSWVEGGDCCKWIGVFCHNSTGHVNQLHLAAAPLSAPDFDAPPAEWEAYER
;
A
#
# COMPACT_ATOMS: atom_id res chain seq x y z
N MET A 1 35.29 -41.88 28.39
CA MET A 1 33.86 -42.10 28.11
C MET A 1 33.30 -40.77 27.66
N THR A 2 33.06 -40.57 26.36
CA THR A 2 32.49 -39.33 25.81
C THR A 2 31.13 -39.69 25.21
N THR A 3 30.04 -39.32 25.89
CA THR A 3 28.70 -39.46 25.32
C THR A 3 28.51 -38.37 24.26
N PRO A 4 28.06 -38.70 23.04
CA PRO A 4 27.72 -37.68 22.07
C PRO A 4 26.45 -36.96 22.54
N VAL A 5 26.56 -35.65 22.74
CA VAL A 5 25.42 -34.78 23.03
C VAL A 5 24.64 -34.63 21.72
N SER A 6 23.51 -35.33 21.60
CA SER A 6 22.58 -35.10 20.48
C SER A 6 21.96 -33.72 20.63
N ILE A 7 22.48 -32.75 19.87
CA ILE A 7 21.97 -31.39 19.84
C ILE A 7 20.59 -31.43 19.18
N SER A 8 19.54 -31.34 20.00
CA SER A 8 18.16 -31.28 19.51
C SER A 8 17.92 -29.96 18.79
N LEU A 9 17.48 -30.04 17.52
CA LEU A 9 17.17 -28.88 16.68
C LEU A 9 15.77 -28.31 16.94
N PHE A 10 14.92 -29.07 17.63
CA PHE A 10 13.56 -28.67 18.02
C PHE A 10 13.47 -27.33 18.76
N PRO A 11 14.26 -27.06 19.81
CA PRO A 11 14.22 -25.78 20.51
C PRO A 11 14.62 -24.61 19.60
N PHE A 12 15.53 -24.82 18.65
CA PHE A 12 15.90 -23.77 17.70
C PHE A 12 14.74 -23.41 16.76
N LEU A 13 13.99 -24.40 16.29
CA LEU A 13 12.81 -24.17 15.46
C LEU A 13 11.75 -23.36 16.21
N PHE A 14 11.47 -23.71 17.47
CA PHE A 14 10.52 -22.97 18.30
C PHE A 14 10.96 -21.52 18.56
N VAL A 15 12.26 -21.29 18.78
CA VAL A 15 12.82 -19.94 18.94
C VAL A 15 12.70 -19.14 17.65
N ILE A 16 12.97 -19.73 16.49
CA ILE A 16 12.81 -19.08 15.19
C ILE A 16 11.34 -18.69 14.97
N VAL A 17 10.39 -19.59 15.24
CA VAL A 17 8.95 -19.30 15.11
C VAL A 17 8.52 -18.17 16.05
N ALA A 18 8.98 -18.18 17.31
CA ALA A 18 8.66 -17.13 18.28
C ALA A 18 9.27 -15.77 17.91
N ILE A 19 10.50 -15.75 17.41
CA ILE A 19 11.18 -14.56 16.88
C ILE A 19 10.40 -14.03 15.67
N CYS A 20 10.06 -14.87 14.70
CA CYS A 20 9.25 -14.49 13.55
C CYS A 20 7.91 -13.88 13.97
N PHE A 21 7.20 -14.52 14.90
CA PHE A 21 5.92 -14.01 15.39
C PHE A 21 6.06 -12.64 16.06
N SER A 22 7.15 -12.41 16.80
CA SER A 22 7.41 -11.14 17.51
C SER A 22 7.83 -10.00 16.57
N PHE A 23 8.67 -10.28 15.57
CA PHE A 23 9.09 -9.28 14.57
C PHE A 23 7.96 -8.94 13.59
N CYS A 24 7.12 -9.91 13.22
CA CYS A 24 5.94 -9.65 12.39
C CYS A 24 4.84 -8.86 13.13
N HIS A 25 4.88 -8.80 14.46
CA HIS A 25 3.89 -8.09 15.29
C HIS A 25 4.32 -6.68 15.71
N ALA A 26 5.59 -6.30 15.52
CA ALA A 26 6.11 -5.02 15.95
C ALA A 26 6.47 -4.15 14.74
N ASN A 27 5.54 -3.30 14.30
CA ASN A 27 5.73 -1.89 13.91
C ASN A 27 4.56 -1.41 13.02
N SER A 28 3.62 -0.67 13.59
CA SER A 28 2.49 -0.03 12.89
C SER A 28 2.87 1.23 12.09
N ASN A 29 4.11 1.35 11.58
CA ASN A 29 4.60 2.57 10.91
C ASN A 29 5.70 2.33 9.84
N VAL A 30 5.89 1.11 9.35
CA VAL A 30 7.09 0.78 8.55
C VAL A 30 6.70 0.04 7.27
N LEU A 31 6.63 0.82 6.17
CA LEU A 31 6.37 0.39 4.80
C LEU A 31 5.02 -0.33 4.62
N CYS A 32 4.46 -0.24 3.42
CA CYS A 32 3.39 -1.15 3.01
C CYS A 32 3.78 -2.57 3.44
N ILE A 33 3.03 -3.19 4.38
CA ILE A 33 3.40 -4.46 5.02
C ILE A 33 3.65 -5.56 3.97
N ILE A 34 3.06 -5.39 2.78
CA ILE A 34 3.33 -6.19 1.59
C ILE A 34 3.98 -5.28 0.54
N VAL A 35 5.21 -5.60 0.12
CA VAL A 35 5.92 -4.95 -1.00
C VAL A 35 5.01 -4.85 -2.25
N GLY A 36 4.20 -5.88 -2.50
CA GLY A 36 3.25 -5.94 -3.62
C GLY A 36 2.11 -4.91 -3.59
N GLU A 37 1.67 -4.42 -2.42
CA GLU A 37 0.64 -3.36 -2.37
C GLU A 37 1.21 -2.03 -2.88
N GLY A 38 2.42 -1.69 -2.43
CA GLY A 38 3.15 -0.50 -2.90
C GLY A 38 3.49 -0.59 -4.39
N GLU A 39 4.00 -1.74 -4.86
CA GLU A 39 4.29 -1.97 -6.29
C GLU A 39 3.03 -1.88 -7.16
N GLY A 40 1.91 -2.45 -6.70
CA GLY A 40 0.64 -2.39 -7.43
C GLY A 40 0.13 -0.95 -7.61
N LEU A 41 0.22 -0.15 -6.56
CA LEU A 41 -0.14 1.27 -6.60
C LEU A 41 0.85 2.09 -7.47
N LEU A 42 2.15 1.81 -7.41
CA LEU A 42 3.13 2.46 -8.30
C LEU A 42 2.91 2.11 -9.77
N LYS A 43 2.51 0.86 -10.06
CA LYS A 43 2.10 0.47 -11.41
C LYS A 43 0.88 1.25 -11.86
N LEU A 44 -0.14 1.37 -11.00
CA LEU A 44 -1.32 2.19 -11.27
C LEU A 44 -0.96 3.66 -11.53
N LYS A 45 -0.03 4.24 -10.77
CA LYS A 45 0.47 5.60 -11.01
C LYS A 45 1.07 5.74 -12.42
N ASN A 46 1.87 4.77 -12.86
CA ASN A 46 2.49 4.81 -14.18
C ASN A 46 1.47 4.60 -15.32
N ASP A 47 0.40 3.88 -15.06
CA ASP A 47 -0.68 3.61 -16.02
C ASP A 47 -1.72 4.75 -16.09
N LEU A 48 -1.71 5.69 -15.14
CA LEU A 48 -2.64 6.82 -15.08
C LEU A 48 -1.99 8.13 -15.57
N ILE A 49 -2.74 8.89 -16.37
CA ILE A 49 -2.38 10.27 -16.72
C ILE A 49 -2.85 11.18 -15.57
N ASP A 50 -1.90 11.73 -14.80
CA ASP A 50 -2.16 12.59 -13.65
C ASP A 50 -1.75 14.06 -13.91
N PRO A 51 -2.56 14.83 -14.65
CA PRO A 51 -2.24 16.24 -14.95
C PRO A 51 -2.32 17.13 -13.71
N SER A 52 -2.99 16.68 -12.65
CA SER A 52 -3.18 17.42 -11.39
C SER A 52 -2.11 17.10 -10.35
N ASN A 53 -1.17 16.19 -10.65
CA ASN A 53 -0.08 15.76 -9.79
C ASN A 53 -0.57 15.27 -8.40
N LYS A 54 -1.76 14.67 -8.34
CA LYS A 54 -2.37 14.15 -7.11
C LYS A 54 -1.65 12.89 -6.58
N LEU A 55 -1.01 12.14 -7.47
CA LEU A 55 -0.23 10.94 -7.18
C LEU A 55 1.26 11.26 -6.91
N SER A 56 1.63 12.54 -6.79
CA SER A 56 3.00 12.99 -6.53
C SER A 56 3.64 12.37 -5.28
N SER A 57 2.83 12.16 -4.24
CA SER A 57 3.28 11.58 -2.97
C SER A 57 3.63 10.08 -3.05
N TRP A 58 3.27 9.41 -4.14
CA TRP A 58 3.47 7.97 -4.30
C TRP A 58 4.91 7.73 -4.78
N VAL A 59 5.77 7.34 -3.85
CA VAL A 59 7.22 7.19 -4.06
C VAL A 59 7.71 5.81 -3.65
N GLU A 60 8.60 5.23 -4.44
CA GLU A 60 9.24 3.95 -4.12
C GLU A 60 9.95 3.97 -2.77
N GLY A 61 9.90 2.84 -2.06
CA GLY A 61 10.52 2.69 -0.73
C GLY A 61 9.85 3.51 0.38
N GLY A 62 8.76 4.23 0.09
CA GLY A 62 7.97 4.96 1.06
C GLY A 62 6.88 4.11 1.73
N ASP A 63 6.35 4.62 2.83
CA ASP A 63 5.14 4.08 3.46
C ASP A 63 3.91 4.47 2.64
N CYS A 64 3.26 3.46 2.03
CA CYS A 64 2.12 3.66 1.15
C CYS A 64 0.91 4.25 1.88
N CYS A 65 0.77 4.02 3.18
CA CYS A 65 -0.31 4.57 4.00
C CYS A 65 -0.16 6.07 4.24
N LYS A 66 1.01 6.65 3.94
CA LYS A 66 1.26 8.09 3.99
C LYS A 66 1.04 8.77 2.64
N TRP A 67 0.77 8.01 1.59
CA TRP A 67 0.48 8.58 0.29
C TRP A 67 -0.89 9.25 0.28
N ILE A 68 -0.97 10.37 -0.43
CA ILE A 68 -2.21 11.13 -0.60
C ILE A 68 -3.24 10.23 -1.29
N GLY A 69 -4.43 10.17 -0.71
CA GLY A 69 -5.55 9.37 -1.22
C GLY A 69 -5.47 7.88 -0.89
N VAL A 70 -4.45 7.40 -0.18
CA VAL A 70 -4.37 6.01 0.27
C VAL A 70 -4.84 5.91 1.71
N PHE A 71 -5.81 5.05 1.96
CA PHE A 71 -6.30 4.76 3.30
C PHE A 71 -5.97 3.33 3.66
N CYS A 72 -5.35 3.15 4.82
CA CYS A 72 -4.99 1.84 5.34
C CYS A 72 -5.87 1.46 6.53
N HIS A 73 -6.03 0.15 6.73
CA HIS A 73 -6.72 -0.40 7.86
C HIS A 73 -5.85 -0.29 9.13
N ASN A 74 -6.34 0.38 10.17
CA ASN A 74 -5.56 0.72 11.36
C ASN A 74 -4.95 -0.48 12.10
N SER A 75 -5.57 -1.67 12.04
CA SER A 75 -5.07 -2.86 12.75
C SER A 75 -4.18 -3.76 11.90
N THR A 76 -4.29 -3.71 10.57
CA THR A 76 -3.59 -4.65 9.68
C THR A 76 -2.60 -3.96 8.77
N GLY A 77 -2.61 -2.62 8.67
CA GLY A 77 -1.71 -1.86 7.80
C GLY A 77 -1.97 -2.01 6.31
N HIS A 78 -2.98 -2.79 5.91
CA HIS A 78 -3.34 -3.00 4.50
C HIS A 78 -4.09 -1.82 3.92
N VAL A 79 -3.86 -1.53 2.65
CA VAL A 79 -4.67 -0.56 1.90
C VAL A 79 -6.12 -1.04 1.85
N ASN A 80 -7.03 -0.28 2.44
CA ASN A 80 -8.45 -0.59 2.46
C ASN A 80 -9.26 0.21 1.44
N GLN A 81 -8.82 1.44 1.12
CA GLN A 81 -9.52 2.35 0.23
C GLN A 81 -8.50 3.24 -0.49
N LEU A 82 -8.88 3.64 -1.71
CA LEU A 82 -8.09 4.48 -2.58
C LEU A 82 -8.96 5.59 -3.15
N HIS A 83 -8.54 6.84 -2.95
CA HIS A 83 -9.23 8.03 -3.42
C HIS A 83 -8.40 8.72 -4.51
N LEU A 84 -8.74 8.42 -5.76
CA LEU A 84 -8.08 8.95 -6.96
C LEU A 84 -8.84 10.14 -7.55
N ALA A 85 -9.46 10.99 -6.71
CA ALA A 85 -10.36 12.04 -7.19
C ALA A 85 -9.71 12.75 -8.39
N ALA A 86 -10.30 12.62 -9.58
CA ALA A 86 -9.91 13.46 -10.70
C ALA A 86 -10.09 14.91 -10.23
N ALA A 87 -9.25 15.85 -10.67
CA ALA A 87 -9.71 17.23 -10.61
C ALA A 87 -11.11 17.27 -11.27
N PRO A 88 -12.04 18.10 -10.77
CA PRO A 88 -13.27 18.31 -11.52
C PRO A 88 -12.81 18.63 -12.93
N LEU A 89 -13.31 17.86 -13.91
CA LEU A 89 -13.12 18.23 -15.31
C LEU A 89 -13.46 19.71 -15.37
N SER A 90 -12.54 20.53 -15.89
CA SER A 90 -12.87 21.92 -16.18
C SER A 90 -14.24 21.94 -16.84
N ALA A 91 -15.11 22.88 -16.44
CA ALA A 91 -16.50 22.90 -16.91
C ALA A 91 -16.53 22.62 -18.42
N PRO A 92 -17.30 21.61 -18.87
CA PRO A 92 -17.37 21.26 -20.28
C PRO A 92 -17.66 22.50 -21.13
N ASP A 93 -17.12 22.54 -22.35
CA ASP A 93 -17.51 23.57 -23.30
C ASP A 93 -19.04 23.55 -23.50
N PHE A 94 -19.63 24.70 -23.82
CA PHE A 94 -21.08 24.79 -24.01
C PHE A 94 -21.60 23.81 -25.07
N ASP A 95 -20.78 23.51 -26.08
CA ASP A 95 -21.09 22.58 -27.17
C ASP A 95 -20.69 21.12 -26.86
N ALA A 96 -20.27 20.82 -25.62
CA ALA A 96 -19.87 19.48 -25.23
C ALA A 96 -21.06 18.50 -25.26
N PRO A 97 -20.81 17.21 -25.59
CA PRO A 97 -21.83 16.18 -25.52
C PRO A 97 -22.46 16.06 -24.12
N PRO A 98 -23.75 15.68 -23.99
CA PRO A 98 -24.43 15.53 -22.70
C PRO A 98 -23.71 14.62 -21.69
N ALA A 99 -23.02 13.59 -22.19
CA ALA A 99 -22.25 12.65 -21.36
C ALA A 99 -21.11 13.33 -20.58
N GLU A 100 -20.55 14.44 -21.08
CA GLU A 100 -19.51 15.19 -20.38
C GLU A 100 -20.09 16.03 -19.24
N TRP A 101 -21.27 16.63 -19.44
CA TRP A 101 -22.01 17.31 -18.37
C TRP A 101 -22.44 16.35 -17.25
N GLU A 102 -22.91 15.16 -17.61
CA GLU A 102 -23.23 14.09 -16.64
C GLU A 102 -22.01 13.61 -15.85
N ALA A 103 -20.80 13.74 -16.40
CA ALA A 103 -19.56 13.41 -15.72
C ALA A 103 -19.07 14.55 -14.81
N TYR A 104 -19.38 15.81 -15.15
CA TYR A 104 -19.07 16.99 -14.33
C TYR A 104 -19.99 17.13 -13.11
N GLU A 105 -21.28 16.79 -13.25
CA GLU A 105 -22.27 16.88 -12.15
C GLU A 105 -22.26 15.70 -11.17
N ARG A 106 -21.42 14.69 -11.41
CA ARG A 106 -21.31 13.46 -10.60
C ARG A 106 -20.15 13.57 -9.60
#